data_AF-A0A060CC59-F1
#
_entry.id   AF-A0A060CC59-F1
#
_cell.length_a   1.000
_cell.length_b   1.000
_cell.length_c   1.000
_cell.angle_alpha   90.00
_cell.angle_beta   90.00
_cell.angle_gamma   90.00
#
_symmetry.space_group_name_H-M   'P 1'
#
loop_
_entity.id
_entity.type
_entity.pdbx_description
1 polymer ?
#
loop_
_entity_poly.entity_id
_entity_poly.type
_entity_poly.pdbx_seq_one_letter_code
_entity_poly.pdbx_strand_id
1 'polypeptide(L)'
;MWGFNVVTTYSVYESTIKVASTLEPVSFWKKALPKYLPRVGWQFGIPSMVDSCRWFGLGPMESYADKKDAAQVGLFHRKFEEMDFAYDVPQENGNRTGTRWPGLEMLLRRPAWLHT
;
A
#
# COMPACT_ATOMS: atom_id res chain seq x y z
N MET A 1 -25.51 6.43 12.34
CA MET A 1 -24.50 5.98 11.35
C MET A 1 -23.30 6.91 11.42
N TRP A 2 -22.09 6.41 11.21
CA TRP A 2 -20.85 7.18 11.19
C TRP A 2 -20.11 6.95 9.87
N GLY A 3 -19.18 7.85 9.52
CA GLY A 3 -18.39 7.77 8.29
C GLY A 3 -17.38 8.91 8.20
N PHE A 4 -16.93 9.20 6.99
CA PHE A 4 -16.02 10.32 6.71
C PHE A 4 -16.55 11.15 5.53
N ASN A 5 -16.53 12.47 5.68
CA ASN A 5 -16.49 13.35 4.52
C ASN A 5 -15.06 13.30 3.97
N VAL A 6 -14.92 12.92 2.71
CA VAL A 6 -13.60 12.77 2.08
C VAL A 6 -13.49 13.76 0.93
N VAL A 7 -12.50 14.63 1.01
CA VAL A 7 -12.12 15.50 -0.11
C VAL A 7 -10.79 15.00 -0.63
N THR A 8 -10.76 14.57 -1.90
CA THR A 8 -9.53 14.15 -2.58
C THR A 8 -9.21 15.13 -3.70
N THR A 9 -8.03 15.72 -3.64
CA THR A 9 -7.51 16.65 -4.65
C THR A 9 -6.46 15.94 -5.50
N TYR A 10 -6.63 16.03 -6.82
CA TYR A 10 -5.68 15.53 -7.81
C TYR A 10 -4.98 16.73 -8.46
N SER A 11 -3.66 16.81 -8.33
CA SER A 11 -2.84 17.77 -9.08
C SER A 11 -2.08 17.03 -10.16
N VAL A 12 -2.51 17.22 -11.41
CA VAL A 12 -1.97 16.54 -12.58
C VAL A 12 -0.88 17.38 -13.22
N TYR A 13 0.28 16.77 -13.40
CA TYR A 13 1.43 17.29 -14.13
C TYR A 13 1.68 16.39 -15.36
N GLU A 14 2.67 16.73 -16.18
CA GLU A 14 2.96 16.01 -17.44
C GLU A 14 3.16 14.49 -17.25
N SER A 15 3.93 14.09 -16.23
CA SER A 15 4.29 12.69 -15.97
C SER A 15 3.96 12.21 -14.55
N THR A 16 3.33 13.06 -13.74
CA THR A 16 3.11 12.79 -12.32
C THR A 16 1.74 13.27 -11.90
N ILE A 17 1.08 12.52 -11.03
CA ILE A 17 -0.13 12.94 -10.34
C ILE A 17 0.18 12.99 -8.85
N LYS A 18 -0.07 14.13 -8.22
CA LYS A 18 -0.09 14.23 -6.76
C LYS A 18 -1.53 14.04 -6.29
N VAL A 19 -1.73 13.11 -5.38
CA VAL A 19 -3.03 12.83 -4.75
C VAL A 19 -2.93 13.25 -3.29
N ALA A 20 -3.90 14.03 -2.81
CA ALA A 20 -4.03 14.41 -1.41
C ALA A 20 -5.47 14.20 -0.97
N SER A 21 -5.68 13.64 0.22
CA SER A 21 -7.02 13.41 0.78
C SER A 21 -7.12 13.96 2.20
N THR A 22 -8.19 14.71 2.46
CA THR A 22 -8.59 15.11 3.81
C THR A 22 -9.83 14.32 4.19
N LEU A 23 -9.82 13.72 5.38
CA LEU A 23 -10.91 12.93 5.91
C LEU A 23 -11.44 13.59 7.18
N GLU A 24 -12.70 14.00 7.18
CA GLU A 24 -13.38 14.56 8.34
C GLU A 24 -14.39 13.54 8.90
N PRO A 25 -14.23 13.07 10.15
CA PRO A 25 -15.15 12.11 10.73
C PRO A 25 -16.52 12.73 10.93
N VAL A 26 -17.55 12.08 10.40
CA VAL A 26 -18.95 12.45 10.59
C VAL A 26 -19.68 11.37 11.34
N SER A 27 -20.57 11.77 12.24
CA SER A 27 -21.39 10.82 12.96
C SER A 27 -22.72 11.43 13.37
N PHE A 28 -23.78 10.64 13.18
CA PHE A 28 -25.12 10.98 13.66
C PHE A 28 -25.22 10.89 15.20
N TRP A 29 -24.39 10.05 15.83
CA TRP A 29 -24.32 9.90 17.29
C TRP A 29 -22.89 10.06 17.78
N LYS A 30 -22.61 10.96 18.73
CA LYS A 30 -21.24 11.20 19.26
C LYS A 30 -20.48 9.93 19.68
N LYS A 31 -21.18 8.90 20.18
CA LYS A 31 -20.59 7.61 20.61
C LYS A 31 -20.41 6.58 19.50
N ALA A 32 -20.87 6.84 18.27
CA ALA A 32 -20.79 5.87 17.18
C ALA A 32 -19.45 5.88 16.44
N LEU A 33 -18.58 6.88 16.65
CA LEU A 33 -17.25 6.88 16.04
C LEU A 33 -16.37 5.79 16.67
N PRO A 34 -15.72 4.94 15.86
CA PRO A 34 -14.80 3.94 16.38
C PRO A 34 -13.58 4.63 17.00
N LYS A 35 -13.06 4.04 18.07
CA LYS A 35 -11.85 4.54 18.73
C LYS A 35 -10.60 4.39 17.85
N TYR A 36 -10.56 3.35 17.03
CA TYR A 36 -9.45 3.01 16.15
C TYR A 36 -9.95 2.66 14.75
N LEU A 37 -9.17 3.01 13.75
CA LEU A 37 -9.38 2.56 12.38
C LEU A 37 -8.32 1.52 12.05
N PRO A 38 -8.67 0.42 11.36
CA PRO A 38 -7.69 -0.59 10.97
C PRO A 38 -6.65 -0.01 10.00
N ARG A 39 -7.10 0.72 8.97
CA ARG A 39 -6.24 1.38 7.96
C ARG A 39 -6.91 2.63 7.38
N VAL A 40 -6.10 3.55 6.90
CA VAL A 40 -6.50 4.71 6.08
C VAL A 40 -5.50 4.84 4.95
N GLY A 41 -5.97 4.91 3.71
CA GLY A 41 -5.13 5.02 2.53
C GLY A 41 -5.92 4.90 1.23
N TRP A 42 -5.21 4.93 0.10
CA TRP A 42 -5.79 4.71 -1.22
C TRP A 42 -5.66 3.24 -1.65
N GLN A 43 -6.62 2.79 -2.44
CA GLN A 43 -6.59 1.50 -3.13
C GLN A 43 -6.66 1.75 -4.63
N PHE A 44 -5.72 1.16 -5.36
CA PHE A 44 -5.62 1.30 -6.82
C PHE A 44 -5.79 -0.06 -7.48
N GLY A 45 -6.53 -0.09 -8.59
CA GLY A 45 -6.47 -1.20 -9.53
C GLY A 45 -5.21 -1.04 -10.39
N ILE A 46 -4.50 -2.14 -10.61
CA ILE A 46 -3.30 -2.18 -11.47
C ILE A 46 -3.56 -3.06 -12.70
N PRO A 47 -2.94 -2.76 -13.86
CA PRO A 47 -3.05 -3.63 -15.04
C PRO A 47 -2.53 -5.04 -14.74
N SER A 48 -3.18 -6.07 -15.29
CA SER A 48 -2.77 -7.48 -15.12
C SER A 48 -1.38 -7.80 -15.70
N MET A 49 -0.83 -6.90 -16.52
CA MET A 49 0.51 -7.01 -17.07
C MET A 49 1.60 -6.66 -16.05
N VAL A 50 1.25 -6.09 -14.90
CA VAL A 50 2.18 -5.82 -13.80
C VAL A 50 2.19 -7.05 -12.88
N ASP A 51 3.36 -7.65 -12.65
CA ASP A 51 3.48 -8.89 -11.86
C ASP A 51 4.40 -8.76 -10.64
N SER A 52 5.10 -7.64 -10.52
CA SER A 52 6.12 -7.43 -9.51
C SER A 52 6.26 -5.97 -9.14
N CYS A 53 6.92 -5.72 -8.01
CA CYS A 53 7.23 -4.39 -7.56
C CYS A 53 8.67 -4.28 -7.06
N ARG A 54 9.13 -3.04 -6.92
CA ARG A 54 10.31 -2.67 -6.13
C ARG A 54 9.91 -1.63 -5.13
N TRP A 55 10.44 -1.70 -3.92
CA TRP A 55 10.22 -0.64 -2.93
C TRP A 55 11.49 -0.33 -2.16
N PHE A 56 11.66 0.95 -1.83
CA PHE A 56 12.65 1.40 -0.87
C PHE A 56 11.98 1.67 0.48
N GLY A 57 12.28 0.86 1.49
CA GLY A 57 11.58 0.89 2.77
C GLY A 57 12.00 -0.25 3.69
N LEU A 58 11.12 -0.64 4.63
CA LEU A 58 11.36 -1.81 5.48
C LEU A 58 11.02 -3.10 4.74
N GLY A 59 11.86 -4.12 4.92
CA GLY A 59 11.71 -5.43 4.31
C GLY A 59 12.82 -6.40 4.75
N PRO A 60 12.96 -7.56 4.09
CA PRO A 60 12.19 -8.06 2.94
C PRO A 60 10.90 -8.78 3.32
N MET A 61 10.55 -8.85 4.62
CA MET A 61 9.31 -9.47 5.13
C MET A 61 8.24 -8.43 5.43
N GLU A 62 7.02 -8.89 5.70
CA GLU A 62 5.93 -8.01 6.14
C GLU A 62 6.34 -7.23 7.40
N SER A 63 5.80 -6.02 7.53
CA SER A 63 5.99 -5.17 8.71
C SER A 63 4.72 -4.39 9.01
N TYR A 64 4.47 -4.18 10.29
CA TYR A 64 3.33 -3.45 10.84
C TYR A 64 3.80 -2.39 11.84
N ALA A 65 2.90 -1.49 12.24
CA ALA A 65 3.23 -0.38 13.12
C ALA A 65 3.90 -0.83 14.44
N ASP A 66 3.47 -2.00 14.95
CA ASP A 66 3.89 -2.69 16.17
C ASP A 66 4.78 -3.92 15.92
N LYS A 67 4.99 -4.33 14.66
CA LYS A 67 5.83 -5.48 14.25
C LYS A 67 6.75 -5.07 13.11
N LYS A 68 7.88 -4.43 13.43
CA LYS A 68 8.84 -3.96 12.41
C LYS A 68 10.31 -3.99 12.80
N ASP A 69 10.64 -4.29 14.05
CA ASP A 69 12.00 -4.14 14.58
C ASP A 69 13.01 -5.13 13.97
N ALA A 70 12.52 -6.25 13.42
CA ALA A 70 13.32 -7.21 12.66
C ALA A 70 13.55 -6.80 11.19
N ALA A 71 12.82 -5.79 10.69
CA ALA A 71 12.91 -5.37 9.29
C ALA A 71 14.07 -4.39 9.08
N GLN A 72 14.75 -4.51 7.95
CA GLN A 72 15.84 -3.62 7.57
C GLN A 72 15.39 -2.64 6.51
N VAL A 73 15.98 -1.45 6.53
CA VAL A 73 15.82 -0.47 5.45
C VAL A 73 16.65 -0.93 4.25
N GLY A 74 16.01 -1.06 3.09
CA GLY A 74 16.70 -1.45 1.86
C GLY A 74 15.85 -1.25 0.61
N LEU A 75 16.46 -1.54 -0.54
CA LEU A 75 15.75 -1.67 -1.81
C LEU A 75 15.42 -3.14 -2.02
N PHE A 76 14.13 -3.45 -2.13
CA PHE A 76 13.64 -4.82 -2.28
C PHE A 76 12.87 -4.97 -3.59
N HIS A 77 12.82 -6.21 -4.10
CA HIS A 77 12.09 -6.59 -5.31
C HIS A 77 11.37 -7.92 -5.04
N ARG A 78 10.08 -7.99 -5.39
CA ARG A 78 9.26 -9.21 -5.26
C ARG A 78 8.19 -9.29 -6.33
N LYS A 79 7.84 -10.51 -6.73
CA LYS A 79 6.59 -10.79 -7.45
C LYS A 79 5.41 -10.71 -6.49
N PHE A 80 4.23 -10.32 -6.97
CA PHE A 80 3.03 -10.22 -6.12
C PHE A 80 2.66 -11.55 -5.46
N GLU A 81 2.88 -12.68 -6.15
CA GLU A 81 2.68 -14.03 -5.61
C GLU A 81 3.60 -14.36 -4.42
N GLU A 82 4.68 -13.62 -4.22
CA GLU A 82 5.62 -13.79 -3.11
C GLU A 82 5.42 -12.76 -1.99
N MET A 83 4.44 -11.86 -2.15
CA MET A 83 4.22 -10.76 -1.21
C MET A 83 3.21 -11.08 -0.12
N ASP A 84 2.35 -12.08 -0.33
CA ASP A 84 1.41 -12.55 0.69
C ASP A 84 2.08 -13.52 1.67
N PHE A 85 1.36 -13.81 2.75
CA PHE A 85 1.72 -14.88 3.66
C PHE A 85 0.51 -15.80 3.83
N ALA A 86 0.70 -17.08 3.52
CA ALA A 86 -0.35 -18.10 3.57
C ALA A 86 -0.66 -18.51 5.02
N TYR A 87 -1.32 -17.63 5.77
CA TYR A 87 -1.89 -17.97 7.07
C TYR A 87 -3.01 -19.01 6.93
N ASP A 88 -3.14 -19.91 7.92
CA ASP A 88 -4.17 -20.95 7.93
C ASP A 88 -5.60 -20.39 7.82
N VAL A 89 -5.81 -19.20 8.38
CA VAL A 89 -7.04 -18.42 8.24
C VAL A 89 -6.71 -17.13 7.46
N PRO A 90 -7.40 -16.87 6.33
CA PRO A 90 -7.18 -15.66 5.55
C PRO A 90 -7.42 -14.40 6.40
N GLN A 91 -6.43 -13.50 6.36
CA GLN A 91 -6.46 -12.22 7.06
C GLN A 91 -5.62 -11.21 6.27
N GLU A 92 -5.60 -9.95 6.74
CA GLU A 92 -4.71 -8.95 6.17
C GLU A 92 -3.24 -9.40 6.36
N ASN A 93 -2.46 -9.34 5.28
CA ASN A 93 -1.05 -9.75 5.27
C ASN A 93 -0.24 -8.87 4.30
N GLY A 94 1.09 -9.03 4.33
CA GLY A 94 1.97 -8.51 3.28
C GLY A 94 2.32 -7.02 3.36
N ASN A 95 1.87 -6.31 4.40
CA ASN A 95 2.10 -4.87 4.59
C ASN A 95 3.61 -4.52 4.64
N ARG A 96 3.98 -3.35 4.08
CA ARG A 96 5.35 -2.84 4.02
C ARG A 96 5.40 -1.41 4.55
N THR A 97 5.80 -1.27 5.81
CA THR A 97 5.91 0.05 6.47
C THR A 97 7.21 0.77 6.11
N GLY A 98 7.26 2.08 6.36
CA GLY A 98 8.49 2.87 6.18
C GLY A 98 8.92 3.07 4.72
N THR A 99 8.07 2.74 3.75
CA THR A 99 8.32 3.00 2.33
C THR A 99 8.44 4.50 2.07
N ARG A 100 9.53 4.92 1.44
CA ARG A 100 9.88 6.33 1.21
C ARG A 100 10.62 6.49 -0.12
N TRP A 101 10.79 7.73 -0.58
CA TRP A 101 11.47 8.04 -1.85
C TRP A 101 12.81 7.27 -2.01
N PRO A 102 13.08 6.60 -3.15
CA PRO A 102 12.35 6.65 -4.44
C PRO A 102 10.98 5.96 -4.50
N GLY A 103 10.53 5.33 -3.41
CA GLY A 103 9.14 4.89 -3.24
C GLY A 103 8.90 3.46 -3.70
N LEU A 104 7.69 3.24 -4.23
CA LEU A 104 7.21 1.98 -4.82
C LEU A 104 7.22 2.11 -6.34
N GLU A 105 7.82 1.15 -7.02
CA GLU A 105 7.83 1.02 -8.47
C GLU A 105 7.09 -0.26 -8.86
N MET A 106 6.17 -0.16 -9.82
CA MET A 106 5.43 -1.29 -10.38
C MET A 106 6.09 -1.74 -11.67
N LEU A 107 6.33 -3.05 -11.82
CA LEU A 107 7.09 -3.60 -12.93
C LEU A 107 6.20 -4.47 -13.81
N LEU A 108 6.30 -4.25 -15.12
CA LEU A 108 5.65 -5.08 -16.13
C LEU A 108 6.30 -6.47 -16.15
N ARG A 109 5.47 -7.49 -16.34
CA ARG A 109 5.89 -8.85 -16.65
C ARG A 109 6.78 -8.81 -17.87
N ARG A 110 8.02 -9.31 -17.74
CA ARG A 110 8.90 -9.47 -18.89
C ARG A 110 8.31 -10.52 -19.83
N PRO A 111 8.17 -10.23 -21.13
CA PRO A 111 7.72 -11.24 -22.09
C PRO A 111 8.73 -12.39 -22.14
N ALA A 112 8.23 -13.63 -22.18
CA ALA A 112 9.06 -14.84 -22.18
C ALA A 112 10.03 -14.95 -23.39
N TRP A 113 9.87 -14.10 -24.41
CA TRP A 113 10.71 -14.07 -25.61
C TRP A 113 11.85 -13.03 -25.54
N LEU A 114 11.93 -12.23 -24.46
CA LEU A 114 13.06 -11.34 -24.18
C LEU A 114 14.08 -12.05 -23.28
N HIS A 115 14.78 -13.03 -23.86
CA HIS A 115 16.04 -13.55 -23.32
C HIS A 115 17.18 -12.98 -24.18
N THR A 116 17.79 -11.88 -23.71
CA THR A 116 19.09 -11.38 -24.17
C THR A 116 19.92 -11.05 -22.95
#